data_AF-A0A1H9PKR8-F1
#
_entry.id   AF-A0A1H9PKR8-F1
#
_cell.length_a   1.000
_cell.length_b   1.000
_cell.length_c   1.000
_cell.angle_alpha   90.00
_cell.angle_beta   90.00
_cell.angle_gamma   90.00
#
_symmetry.space_group_name_H-M   'P 1'
#
loop_
_entity.id
_entity.type
_entity.pdbx_description
1 polymer ?
#
loop_
_entity_poly.entity_id
_entity_poly.type
_entity_poly.pdbx_seq_one_letter_code
_entity_poly.pdbx_strand_id
1 'polypeptide(L)'
;MSRNKSGCGGCGLAIFAVFFLLPLAIVLIAPAMAARIHVDGVPEHQPFLREWLWGAAVSVPLSVLLVRFALKRDGRVRGAPPLKRWSGLLGRGLVLLAAVNVFAFLWKAPSAAGEYAVDDTLPFFGTAALVGVGVLVLMSLWDRRARRVTVQEVREAAVQADRALKRVRAENAKVRRQAEQVQARLVELQARTPARSDVEFHSLRVFHRESYQCADTAHDAYRSAQTSLHTMAFLVRRAHSAPLRLTVSRRARAEMREAAAHLARSHGELRTQVDHGLGMVRDLNANTSELKHQIRDNCGAQGRRWFEELEDRIEQAREERRASRTR
;
A
#
# COMPACT_ATOMS: atom_id res chain seq x y z
N MET A 1 24.71 -0.53 -3.45
CA MET A 1 24.58 -1.77 -4.25
C MET A 1 23.11 -1.96 -4.62
N SER A 2 22.73 -1.51 -5.83
CA SER A 2 21.36 -1.57 -6.35
C SER A 2 21.10 -2.94 -7.02
N ARG A 3 20.01 -3.62 -6.64
CA ARG A 3 19.51 -4.82 -7.31
C ARG A 3 18.50 -4.40 -8.39
N ASN A 4 18.98 -4.09 -9.59
CA ASN A 4 18.16 -4.12 -10.79
C ASN A 4 18.06 -5.56 -11.29
N LYS A 5 16.93 -6.23 -10.99
CA LYS A 5 16.50 -7.48 -11.64
C LYS A 5 15.19 -7.22 -12.37
N SER A 6 15.28 -6.49 -13.48
CA SER A 6 14.21 -6.34 -14.46
C SER A 6 14.73 -6.87 -15.79
N GLY A 7 14.65 -8.18 -16.00
CA GLY A 7 15.08 -8.78 -17.25
C GLY A 7 14.62 -10.24 -17.34
N CYS A 8 13.88 -10.56 -18.40
CA CYS A 8 13.54 -11.92 -18.82
C CYS A 8 12.50 -12.71 -17.98
N GLY A 9 11.56 -12.04 -17.30
CA GLY A 9 10.40 -12.72 -16.69
C GLY A 9 9.24 -12.97 -17.67
N GLY A 10 9.14 -12.19 -18.75
CA GLY A 10 7.99 -12.19 -19.67
C GLY A 10 7.87 -13.45 -20.54
N CYS A 11 8.97 -13.91 -21.15
CA CYS A 11 8.93 -15.08 -22.03
C CYS A 11 8.60 -16.37 -21.27
N GLY A 12 9.11 -16.53 -20.05
CA GLY A 12 8.78 -17.70 -19.21
C GLY A 12 7.31 -17.74 -18.81
N LEU A 13 6.69 -16.58 -18.53
CA LEU A 13 5.26 -16.48 -18.24
C LEU A 13 4.39 -16.73 -19.47
N ALA A 14 4.82 -16.29 -20.66
CA ALA A 14 4.11 -16.55 -21.91
C ALA A 14 4.12 -18.04 -22.26
N ILE A 15 5.27 -18.72 -22.15
CA ILE A 15 5.38 -20.18 -22.35
C ILE A 15 4.50 -20.90 -21.32
N PHE A 16 4.56 -20.51 -20.04
CA PHE A 16 3.70 -21.11 -19.02
C PHE A 16 2.20 -20.92 -19.33
N ALA A 17 1.80 -19.74 -19.81
CA ALA A 17 0.42 -19.45 -20.17
C ALA A 17 -0.06 -20.33 -21.35
N VAL A 18 0.73 -20.46 -22.40
CA VAL A 18 0.34 -21.24 -23.59
C VAL A 18 0.27 -22.74 -23.27
N PHE A 19 1.28 -23.30 -22.58
CA PHE A 19 1.35 -24.75 -22.35
C PHE A 19 0.48 -25.24 -21.21
N PHE A 20 0.18 -24.40 -20.21
CA PHE A 20 -0.59 -24.82 -19.04
C PHE A 20 -1.97 -24.16 -18.96
N LEU A 21 -2.11 -22.86 -19.24
CA LEU A 21 -3.41 -22.18 -19.05
C LEU A 21 -4.39 -22.49 -20.20
N LEU A 22 -3.89 -22.63 -21.44
CA LEU A 22 -4.76 -22.82 -22.60
C LEU A 22 -5.46 -24.19 -22.60
N PRO A 23 -4.77 -25.33 -22.35
CA PRO A 23 -5.45 -26.63 -22.19
C PRO A 23 -6.45 -26.64 -21.02
N LEU A 24 -6.11 -25.96 -19.92
CA LEU A 24 -7.03 -25.82 -18.79
C LEU A 24 -8.29 -25.04 -19.19
N ALA A 25 -8.14 -23.94 -19.94
CA ALA A 25 -9.27 -23.16 -20.42
C ALA A 25 -10.18 -23.97 -21.36
N ILE A 26 -9.60 -24.76 -22.27
CA ILE A 26 -10.35 -25.67 -23.15
C ILE A 26 -11.24 -26.61 -22.33
N VAL A 27 -10.66 -27.27 -21.32
CA VAL A 27 -11.43 -28.19 -20.46
C VAL A 27 -12.50 -27.45 -19.66
N LEU A 28 -12.23 -26.23 -19.18
CA LEU A 28 -13.20 -25.45 -18.41
C LEU A 28 -14.40 -24.97 -19.24
N ILE A 29 -14.22 -24.67 -20.53
CA ILE A 29 -15.31 -24.25 -21.41
C ILE A 29 -16.07 -25.43 -22.07
N ALA A 30 -15.60 -26.66 -21.87
CA ALA A 30 -16.14 -27.83 -22.53
C ALA A 30 -17.67 -28.02 -22.35
N PRO A 31 -18.27 -27.73 -21.18
CA PRO A 31 -19.73 -27.78 -21.02
C PRO A 31 -20.48 -26.83 -21.97
N ALA A 32 -20.02 -25.59 -22.13
CA ALA A 32 -20.62 -24.61 -23.04
C ALA A 32 -20.51 -25.04 -24.50
N MET A 33 -19.37 -25.62 -24.88
CA MET A 33 -19.15 -26.11 -26.24
C MET A 33 -20.05 -27.32 -26.55
N ALA A 34 -20.16 -28.29 -25.63
CA ALA A 34 -21.07 -29.42 -25.78
C ALA A 34 -22.54 -28.97 -25.90
N ALA A 35 -22.97 -28.04 -25.03
CA ALA A 35 -24.31 -27.47 -25.08
C ALA A 35 -24.58 -26.76 -26.42
N ARG A 36 -23.59 -26.04 -26.94
CA ARG A 36 -23.72 -25.32 -28.20
C ARG A 36 -23.76 -26.24 -29.42
N ILE A 37 -22.94 -27.29 -29.47
CA ILE A 37 -23.02 -28.30 -30.54
C ILE A 37 -24.41 -28.93 -30.57
N HIS A 38 -25.00 -29.19 -29.40
CA HIS A 38 -26.35 -29.72 -29.29
C HIS A 38 -27.43 -28.73 -29.77
N VAL A 39 -27.31 -27.44 -29.41
CA VAL A 39 -28.27 -26.38 -29.80
C VAL A 39 -28.15 -26.00 -31.28
N ASP A 40 -26.94 -25.87 -31.80
CA ASP A 40 -26.70 -25.48 -33.20
C ASP A 40 -27.11 -26.60 -34.17
N GLY A 41 -27.11 -27.87 -33.74
CA GLY A 41 -27.63 -28.99 -34.53
C GLY A 41 -26.84 -29.34 -35.79
N VAL A 42 -25.64 -28.78 -35.97
CA VAL A 42 -24.81 -28.97 -37.17
C VAL A 42 -24.24 -30.40 -37.21
N PRO A 43 -24.52 -31.20 -38.26
CA PRO A 43 -24.08 -32.60 -38.35
C PRO A 43 -22.56 -32.77 -38.30
N GLU A 44 -21.81 -31.83 -38.86
CA GLU A 44 -20.34 -31.85 -38.91
C GLU A 44 -19.70 -31.78 -37.52
N HIS A 45 -20.41 -31.25 -36.52
CA HIS A 45 -19.91 -31.12 -35.15
C HIS A 45 -20.26 -32.32 -34.25
N GLN A 46 -21.17 -33.20 -34.68
CA GLN A 46 -21.61 -34.36 -33.90
C GLN A 46 -20.48 -35.33 -33.51
N PRO A 47 -19.47 -35.61 -34.36
CA PRO A 47 -18.36 -36.49 -34.00
C PRO A 47 -17.57 -35.99 -32.76
N PHE A 48 -17.46 -34.67 -32.60
CA PHE A 48 -16.71 -34.04 -31.51
C PHE A 48 -17.51 -33.95 -30.20
N LEU A 49 -18.84 -34.13 -30.23
CA LEU A 49 -19.68 -33.99 -29.04
C LEU A 49 -19.22 -34.90 -27.90
N ARG A 50 -18.81 -36.14 -28.22
CA ARG A 50 -18.32 -37.11 -27.22
C ARG A 50 -17.06 -36.60 -26.51
N GLU A 51 -16.15 -35.96 -27.22
CA GLU A 51 -14.91 -35.40 -26.65
C GLU A 51 -15.21 -34.23 -25.71
N TRP A 52 -16.13 -33.35 -26.11
CA TRP A 52 -16.57 -32.23 -25.28
C TRP A 52 -17.34 -32.69 -24.03
N LEU A 53 -18.12 -33.77 -24.12
CA LEU A 53 -18.78 -34.36 -22.95
C LEU A 53 -17.78 -34.94 -21.95
N TRP A 54 -16.70 -35.58 -22.42
CA TRP A 54 -15.59 -35.99 -21.56
C TRP A 54 -14.90 -34.78 -20.92
N GLY A 55 -14.61 -33.74 -21.70
CA GLY A 55 -14.09 -32.47 -21.17
C GLY A 55 -15.01 -31.87 -20.10
N ALA A 56 -16.32 -31.89 -20.32
CA ALA A 56 -17.31 -31.40 -19.37
C ALA A 56 -17.28 -32.18 -18.05
N ALA A 57 -17.17 -33.51 -18.10
CA ALA A 57 -17.03 -34.34 -16.91
C ALA A 57 -15.75 -34.01 -16.11
N VAL A 58 -14.63 -33.76 -16.81
CA VAL A 58 -13.34 -33.41 -16.20
C VAL A 58 -13.31 -31.96 -15.68
N SER A 59 -14.11 -31.07 -16.26
CA SER A 59 -14.16 -29.64 -15.88
C SER A 59 -14.53 -29.42 -14.40
N VAL A 60 -15.40 -30.27 -13.84
CA VAL A 60 -15.85 -30.20 -12.43
C VAL A 60 -14.69 -30.42 -11.46
N PRO A 61 -14.02 -31.58 -11.42
CA PRO A 61 -12.88 -31.78 -10.51
C PRO A 61 -11.74 -30.79 -10.79
N LEU A 62 -11.52 -30.41 -12.06
CA LEU A 62 -10.50 -29.44 -12.42
C LEU A 62 -10.76 -28.05 -11.81
N SER A 63 -11.99 -27.54 -11.91
CA SER A 63 -12.38 -26.26 -11.32
C SER A 63 -12.19 -26.24 -9.79
N VAL A 64 -12.51 -27.35 -9.12
CA VAL A 64 -12.31 -27.52 -7.67
C VAL A 64 -10.82 -27.50 -7.32
N LEU A 65 -9.98 -28.14 -8.13
CA LEU A 65 -8.52 -28.10 -7.96
C LEU A 65 -7.97 -26.69 -8.17
N LEU A 66 -8.38 -25.99 -9.23
CA LEU A 66 -7.94 -24.62 -9.52
C LEU A 66 -8.33 -23.65 -8.41
N VAL A 67 -9.59 -23.71 -7.95
CA VAL A 67 -10.03 -22.95 -6.78
C VAL A 67 -9.18 -23.33 -5.56
N ARG A 68 -8.97 -24.62 -5.30
CA ARG A 68 -8.14 -25.06 -4.18
C ARG A 68 -6.75 -24.43 -4.26
N PHE A 69 -6.08 -24.43 -5.42
CA PHE A 69 -4.74 -23.83 -5.59
C PHE A 69 -4.74 -22.30 -5.45
N ALA A 70 -5.75 -21.62 -5.99
CA ALA A 70 -5.87 -20.17 -5.91
C ALA A 70 -6.17 -19.65 -4.49
N LEU A 71 -6.88 -20.43 -3.68
CA LEU A 71 -7.19 -20.07 -2.29
C LEU A 71 -5.96 -20.23 -1.38
N LYS A 72 -5.71 -19.22 -0.54
CA LYS A 72 -4.59 -19.21 0.42
C LYS A 72 -4.69 -20.39 1.40
N ARG A 73 -3.53 -20.89 1.84
CA ARG A 73 -3.44 -22.00 2.82
C ARG A 73 -4.24 -21.72 4.10
N ASP A 74 -4.28 -20.46 4.53
CA ASP A 74 -5.01 -19.98 5.71
C ASP A 74 -6.36 -19.31 5.39
N GLY A 75 -6.92 -19.60 4.21
CA GLY A 75 -8.19 -19.08 3.72
C GLY A 75 -9.41 -19.44 4.57
N ARG A 76 -10.55 -18.77 4.35
CA ARG A 76 -11.81 -19.06 5.09
C ARG A 76 -12.22 -20.52 4.91
N VAL A 77 -12.14 -21.04 3.68
CA VAL A 77 -12.58 -22.39 3.32
C VAL A 77 -11.65 -23.48 3.86
N ARG A 78 -10.34 -23.28 3.78
CA ARG A 78 -9.36 -24.30 4.21
C ARG A 78 -9.32 -24.53 5.72
N GLY A 79 -9.75 -23.56 6.53
CA GLY A 79 -9.86 -23.71 7.98
C GLY A 79 -11.17 -24.35 8.47
N ALA A 80 -12.10 -24.70 7.58
CA ALA A 80 -13.38 -25.33 7.94
C ALA A 80 -13.23 -26.86 8.14
N PRO A 81 -14.17 -27.52 8.86
CA PRO A 81 -14.24 -28.99 8.93
C PRO A 81 -14.38 -29.61 7.53
N PRO A 82 -13.92 -30.87 7.34
CA PRO A 82 -13.71 -31.44 6.02
C PRO A 82 -14.94 -31.39 5.11
N LEU A 83 -16.13 -31.72 5.62
CA LEU A 83 -17.38 -31.67 4.85
C LEU A 83 -17.74 -30.24 4.39
N LYS A 84 -17.61 -29.24 5.27
CA LYS A 84 -17.86 -27.82 4.93
C LYS A 84 -16.79 -27.26 3.99
N ARG A 85 -15.55 -27.77 4.09
CA ARG A 85 -14.44 -27.39 3.22
C ARG A 85 -14.68 -27.88 1.79
N TRP A 86 -15.03 -29.15 1.62
CA TRP A 86 -15.27 -29.73 0.30
C TRP A 86 -16.50 -29.13 -0.38
N SER A 87 -17.63 -28.99 0.32
CA SER A 87 -18.80 -28.28 -0.21
C SER A 87 -18.49 -26.82 -0.57
N GLY A 88 -17.72 -26.12 0.26
CA GLY A 88 -17.29 -24.75 -0.03
C GLY A 88 -16.34 -24.60 -1.21
N LEU A 89 -15.46 -25.59 -1.45
CA LEU A 89 -14.62 -25.66 -2.64
C LEU A 89 -15.44 -26.00 -3.88
N LEU A 90 -16.36 -26.96 -3.78
CA LEU A 90 -17.24 -27.38 -4.86
C LEU A 90 -18.15 -26.24 -5.31
N GLY A 91 -18.82 -25.55 -4.39
CA GLY A 91 -19.65 -24.39 -4.73
C GLY A 91 -18.87 -23.28 -5.43
N ARG A 92 -17.62 -23.02 -5.03
CA ARG A 92 -16.75 -22.05 -5.72
C ARG A 92 -16.25 -22.57 -7.08
N GLY A 93 -15.95 -23.86 -7.20
CA GLY A 93 -15.63 -24.50 -8.48
C GLY A 93 -16.77 -24.35 -9.47
N LEU A 94 -18.01 -24.58 -9.02
CA LEU A 94 -19.22 -24.36 -9.82
C LEU A 94 -19.40 -22.90 -10.23
N VAL A 95 -19.13 -21.93 -9.34
CA VAL A 95 -19.17 -20.50 -9.71
C VAL A 95 -18.12 -20.17 -10.77
N LEU A 96 -16.91 -20.71 -10.67
CA LEU A 96 -15.87 -20.55 -11.69
C LEU A 96 -16.33 -21.12 -13.03
N LEU A 97 -16.84 -22.35 -13.03
CA LEU A 97 -17.35 -22.99 -14.25
C LEU A 97 -18.51 -22.20 -14.85
N ALA A 98 -19.49 -21.79 -14.03
CA ALA A 98 -20.63 -21.01 -14.51
C ALA A 98 -20.17 -19.72 -15.18
N ALA A 99 -19.26 -18.96 -14.56
CA ALA A 99 -18.76 -17.70 -15.14
C ALA A 99 -18.05 -17.92 -16.49
N VAL A 100 -17.16 -18.90 -16.57
CA VAL A 100 -16.40 -19.22 -17.79
C VAL A 100 -17.31 -19.76 -18.90
N ASN A 101 -18.29 -20.61 -18.55
CA ASN A 101 -19.20 -21.21 -19.53
C ASN A 101 -20.28 -20.23 -20.00
N VAL A 102 -20.80 -19.34 -19.13
CA VAL A 102 -21.69 -18.25 -19.54
C VAL A 102 -20.98 -17.31 -20.50
N PHE A 103 -19.73 -16.95 -20.20
CA PHE A 103 -18.92 -16.15 -21.13
C PHE A 103 -18.73 -16.87 -22.48
N ALA A 104 -18.29 -18.13 -22.48
CA ALA A 104 -18.07 -18.89 -23.69
C ALA A 104 -19.34 -19.06 -24.52
N PHE A 105 -20.49 -19.30 -23.88
CA PHE A 105 -21.77 -19.47 -24.54
C PHE A 105 -22.29 -18.16 -25.15
N LEU A 106 -22.15 -17.02 -24.46
CA LEU A 106 -22.63 -15.74 -24.98
C LEU A 106 -21.73 -15.14 -26.05
N TRP A 107 -20.41 -15.37 -25.97
CA TRP A 107 -19.44 -14.69 -26.83
C TRP A 107 -19.16 -15.42 -28.13
N LYS A 108 -19.36 -16.75 -28.19
CA LYS A 108 -19.24 -17.48 -29.45
C LYS A 108 -20.40 -17.10 -30.38
N ALA A 109 -20.13 -16.86 -31.66
CA ALA A 109 -21.16 -16.65 -32.67
C ALA A 109 -21.83 -17.99 -33.05
N PRO A 110 -23.11 -18.00 -33.50
CA PRO A 110 -23.75 -19.21 -34.01
C PRO A 110 -22.92 -19.81 -35.13
N SER A 111 -22.69 -21.11 -35.11
CA SER A 111 -21.86 -21.75 -36.12
C SER A 111 -22.62 -21.80 -37.46
N ALA A 112 -22.03 -21.30 -38.55
CA ALA A 112 -22.58 -21.47 -39.89
C ALA A 112 -22.11 -22.80 -40.51
N ALA A 113 -22.87 -23.36 -41.45
CA ALA A 113 -22.45 -24.57 -42.18
C ALA A 113 -21.18 -24.30 -42.99
N GLY A 114 -20.15 -25.13 -42.83
CA GLY A 114 -18.86 -24.99 -43.51
C GLY A 114 -17.80 -24.16 -42.77
N GLU A 115 -18.13 -23.53 -41.63
CA GLU A 115 -17.13 -22.96 -40.73
C GLU A 115 -16.67 -24.04 -39.75
N TYR A 116 -15.35 -24.27 -39.63
CA TYR A 116 -14.85 -25.12 -38.55
C TYR A 116 -15.23 -24.47 -37.23
N ALA A 117 -15.76 -25.25 -36.28
CA ALA A 117 -16.17 -24.77 -34.95
C ALA A 117 -15.08 -24.01 -34.14
N VAL A 118 -13.84 -23.92 -34.67
CA VAL A 118 -12.58 -23.66 -33.96
C VAL A 118 -11.67 -22.65 -34.73
N ASP A 119 -12.09 -22.04 -35.85
CA ASP A 119 -11.14 -21.30 -36.72
C ASP A 119 -10.54 -19.99 -36.14
N ASP A 120 -11.13 -19.39 -35.11
CA ASP A 120 -10.59 -18.19 -34.42
C ASP A 120 -10.35 -18.43 -32.92
N THR A 121 -9.75 -19.57 -32.60
CA THR A 121 -9.82 -20.10 -31.24
C THR A 121 -8.82 -19.53 -30.24
N LEU A 122 -7.64 -19.15 -30.68
CA LEU A 122 -6.60 -18.68 -29.76
C LEU A 122 -7.02 -17.42 -28.97
N PRO A 123 -7.60 -16.36 -29.59
CA PRO A 123 -8.10 -15.21 -28.83
C PRO A 123 -9.31 -15.55 -27.95
N PHE A 124 -10.19 -16.45 -28.41
CA PHE A 124 -11.35 -16.89 -27.64
C PHE A 124 -10.94 -17.67 -26.36
N PHE A 125 -10.05 -18.65 -26.48
CA PHE A 125 -9.54 -19.38 -25.32
C PHE A 125 -8.70 -18.48 -24.41
N GLY A 126 -7.95 -17.54 -24.98
CA GLY A 126 -7.21 -16.53 -24.22
C GLY A 126 -8.12 -15.65 -23.36
N THR A 127 -9.22 -15.14 -23.92
CA THR A 127 -10.20 -14.34 -23.16
C THR A 127 -10.94 -15.16 -22.11
N ALA A 128 -11.35 -16.39 -22.42
CA ALA A 128 -11.95 -17.29 -21.44
C ALA A 128 -10.99 -17.61 -20.27
N ALA A 129 -9.70 -17.82 -20.55
CA ALA A 129 -8.67 -18.00 -19.54
C ALA A 129 -8.53 -16.75 -18.64
N LEU A 130 -8.55 -15.54 -19.22
CA LEU A 130 -8.51 -14.29 -18.46
C LEU A 130 -9.74 -14.13 -17.55
N VAL A 131 -10.94 -14.49 -18.02
CA VAL A 131 -12.15 -14.51 -17.19
C VAL A 131 -11.98 -15.48 -16.02
N GLY A 132 -11.50 -16.70 -16.27
CA GLY A 132 -11.22 -17.67 -15.22
C GLY A 132 -10.21 -17.16 -14.18
N VAL A 133 -9.11 -16.55 -14.63
CA VAL A 133 -8.10 -15.93 -13.76
C VAL A 133 -8.72 -14.79 -12.94
N GLY A 134 -9.52 -13.92 -13.55
CA GLY A 134 -10.21 -12.82 -12.88
C GLY A 134 -11.12 -13.31 -11.75
N VAL A 135 -11.92 -14.34 -12.02
CA VAL A 135 -12.78 -14.99 -11.01
C VAL A 135 -11.95 -15.58 -9.87
N LEU A 136 -10.85 -16.27 -10.18
CA LEU A 136 -9.96 -16.83 -9.17
C LEU A 136 -9.29 -15.74 -8.31
N VAL A 137 -8.89 -14.62 -8.90
CA VAL A 137 -8.34 -13.48 -8.17
C VAL A 137 -9.39 -12.90 -7.23
N LEU A 138 -10.62 -12.67 -7.71
CA LEU A 138 -11.73 -12.19 -6.88
C LEU A 138 -12.05 -13.15 -5.73
N MET A 139 -12.10 -14.45 -6.00
CA MET A 139 -12.26 -15.47 -4.96
C MET A 139 -11.11 -15.45 -3.95
N SER A 140 -9.86 -15.29 -4.40
CA SER A 140 -8.69 -15.22 -3.52
C SER A 140 -8.74 -13.97 -2.63
N LEU A 141 -9.19 -12.83 -3.16
CA LEU A 141 -9.34 -11.57 -2.43
C LEU A 141 -10.46 -11.68 -1.39
N TRP A 142 -11.56 -12.33 -1.75
CA TRP A 142 -12.67 -12.61 -0.84
C TRP A 142 -12.30 -13.60 0.28
N ASP A 143 -11.52 -14.63 -0.06
CA ASP A 143 -11.12 -15.70 0.86
C ASP A 143 -9.96 -15.31 1.78
N ARG A 144 -9.23 -14.22 1.49
CA ARG A 144 -8.27 -13.62 2.42
C ARG A 144 -8.97 -13.35 3.75
N ARG A 145 -8.72 -14.20 4.75
CA ARG A 145 -9.05 -13.89 6.14
C ARG A 145 -8.29 -12.60 6.45
N ALA A 146 -9.01 -11.57 6.91
CA ALA A 146 -8.33 -10.51 7.63
C ALA A 146 -7.56 -11.21 8.75
N ARG A 147 -6.23 -11.11 8.74
CA ARG A 147 -5.39 -11.73 9.76
C ARG A 147 -6.03 -11.38 11.12
N ARG A 148 -6.13 -12.36 12.01
CA ARG A 148 -6.80 -12.10 13.29
C ARG A 148 -5.88 -11.15 14.06
N VAL A 149 -6.38 -9.97 14.41
CA VAL A 149 -5.66 -9.08 15.33
C VAL A 149 -5.98 -9.61 16.72
N THR A 150 -4.95 -9.90 17.50
CA THR A 150 -5.12 -10.33 18.89
C THR A 150 -5.23 -9.11 19.80
N VAL A 151 -5.88 -9.25 20.96
CA VAL A 151 -5.95 -8.16 21.95
C VAL A 151 -4.54 -7.74 22.36
N GLN A 152 -3.61 -8.69 22.45
CA GLN A 152 -2.21 -8.43 22.74
C GLN A 152 -1.53 -7.57 21.66
N GLU A 153 -1.70 -7.89 20.37
CA GLU A 153 -1.17 -7.06 19.27
C GLU A 153 -1.71 -5.61 19.35
N VAL A 154 -2.98 -5.41 19.70
CA VAL A 154 -3.56 -4.05 19.87
C VAL A 154 -2.97 -3.33 21.08
N ARG A 155 -2.80 -4.03 22.21
CA ARG A 155 -2.21 -3.45 23.42
C ARG A 155 -0.75 -3.06 23.21
N GLU A 156 0.03 -3.92 22.57
CA GLU A 156 1.42 -3.62 22.21
C GLU A 156 1.51 -2.42 21.28
N ALA A 157 0.64 -2.34 20.26
CA ALA A 157 0.55 -1.19 19.38
C ALA A 157 0.16 0.10 20.13
N ALA A 158 -0.75 0.00 21.11
CA ALA A 158 -1.15 1.16 21.92
C ALA A 158 0.01 1.66 22.80
N VAL A 159 0.75 0.76 23.46
CA VAL A 159 1.97 1.12 24.22
C VAL A 159 3.03 1.76 23.31
N GLN A 160 3.19 1.26 22.09
CA GLN A 160 4.09 1.88 21.10
C GLN A 160 3.62 3.28 20.70
N ALA A 161 2.30 3.48 20.50
CA ALA A 161 1.72 4.79 20.22
C ALA A 161 1.96 5.78 21.37
N ASP A 162 1.77 5.35 22.63
CA ASP A 162 2.00 6.20 23.79
C ASP A 162 3.48 6.59 23.96
N ARG A 163 4.41 5.66 23.67
CA ARG A 163 5.85 5.96 23.65
C ARG A 163 6.20 6.94 22.54
N ALA A 164 5.62 6.78 21.35
CA ALA A 164 5.80 7.73 20.26
C ALA A 164 5.25 9.11 20.63
N LEU A 165 4.06 9.17 21.24
CA LEU A 165 3.43 10.40 21.71
C LEU A 165 4.28 11.13 22.75
N LYS A 166 4.84 10.42 23.73
CA LYS A 166 5.77 11.01 24.72
C LYS A 166 7.01 11.62 24.05
N ARG A 167 7.61 10.91 23.09
CA ARG A 167 8.76 11.42 22.32
C ARG A 167 8.39 12.66 21.51
N VAL A 168 7.29 12.64 20.78
CA VAL A 168 6.81 13.78 19.99
C VAL A 168 6.52 14.99 20.88
N ARG A 169 5.89 14.80 22.06
CA ARG A 169 5.66 15.90 23.02
C ARG A 169 6.97 16.50 23.54
N ALA A 170 7.97 15.67 23.82
CA ALA A 170 9.28 16.14 24.25
C ALA A 170 9.99 16.94 23.14
N GLU A 171 9.92 16.47 21.89
CA GLU A 171 10.46 17.21 20.73
C GLU A 171 9.70 18.51 20.49
N ASN A 172 8.36 18.51 20.56
CA ASN A 172 7.53 19.71 20.48
C ASN A 172 7.97 20.77 21.51
N ALA A 173 8.26 20.36 22.75
CA ALA A 173 8.74 21.27 23.79
C ALA A 173 10.15 21.83 23.52
N LYS A 174 11.03 21.06 22.87
CA LYS A 174 12.35 21.56 22.44
C LYS A 174 12.22 22.57 21.30
N VAL A 175 11.45 22.23 20.25
CA VAL A 175 11.23 23.10 19.10
C VAL A 175 10.58 24.42 19.52
N ARG A 176 9.58 24.37 20.41
CA ARG A 176 8.95 25.58 20.96
C ARG A 176 9.97 26.48 21.64
N ARG A 177 10.78 25.95 22.57
CA ARG A 177 11.82 26.73 23.26
C ARG A 177 12.82 27.34 22.29
N GLN A 178 13.23 26.60 21.26
CA GLN A 178 14.13 27.12 20.23
C GLN A 178 13.47 28.25 19.43
N ALA A 179 12.21 28.08 19.02
CA ALA A 179 11.48 29.10 18.28
C ALA A 179 11.32 30.40 19.09
N GLU A 180 11.01 30.29 20.37
CA GLU A 180 10.93 31.43 21.30
C GLU A 180 12.29 32.14 21.44
N GLN A 181 13.39 31.39 21.58
CA GLN A 181 14.74 31.96 21.63
C GLN A 181 15.11 32.70 20.34
N VAL A 182 14.80 32.13 19.18
CA VAL A 182 15.10 32.76 17.89
C VAL A 182 14.28 34.02 17.71
N GLN A 183 13.00 33.98 18.03
CA GLN A 183 12.12 35.14 17.97
C GLN A 183 12.58 36.26 18.91
N ALA A 184 12.92 35.93 20.15
CA ALA A 184 13.46 36.91 21.09
C ALA A 184 14.73 37.57 20.55
N ARG A 185 15.61 36.77 19.93
CA ARG A 185 16.86 37.29 19.38
C ARG A 185 16.67 38.16 18.13
N LEU A 186 15.68 37.84 17.31
CA LEU A 186 15.26 38.70 16.19
C LEU A 186 14.78 40.06 16.65
N VAL A 187 13.92 40.10 17.68
CA VAL A 187 13.40 41.36 18.24
C VAL A 187 14.54 42.22 18.80
N GLU A 188 15.52 41.60 19.46
CA GLU A 188 16.68 42.33 19.97
C GLU A 188 17.56 42.91 18.86
N LEU A 189 17.74 42.18 17.75
CA LEU A 189 18.47 42.68 16.58
C LEU A 189 17.74 43.85 15.92
N GLN A 190 16.41 43.74 15.77
CA GLN A 190 15.59 44.80 15.17
C GLN A 190 15.56 46.08 16.03
N ALA A 191 15.66 45.95 17.35
CA ALA A 191 15.72 47.09 18.27
C ALA A 191 17.10 47.79 18.33
N ARG A 192 18.15 47.19 17.74
CA ARG A 192 19.53 47.72 17.82
C ARG A 192 19.90 48.56 16.60
N THR A 193 20.66 49.62 16.84
CA THR A 193 21.36 50.39 15.80
C THR A 193 22.59 49.63 15.30
N PRO A 194 22.88 49.55 13.98
CA PRO A 194 23.82 48.59 13.35
C PRO A 194 25.33 48.82 13.61
N ALA A 195 25.73 49.27 14.80
CA ALA A 195 27.07 49.82 15.04
C ALA A 195 28.07 48.91 15.79
N ARG A 196 27.82 47.61 16.03
CA ARG A 196 28.67 46.83 16.97
C ARG A 196 29.16 45.43 16.54
N SER A 197 30.49 45.32 16.65
CA SER A 197 31.42 44.21 17.01
C SER A 197 31.37 42.84 16.31
N ASP A 198 32.54 42.40 15.86
CA ASP A 198 32.81 41.07 15.27
C ASP A 198 32.39 39.88 16.17
N VAL A 199 32.44 40.06 17.49
CA VAL A 199 32.03 39.03 18.48
C VAL A 199 30.54 38.70 18.34
N GLU A 200 29.72 39.70 18.03
CA GLU A 200 28.27 39.54 17.87
C GLU A 200 27.95 38.74 16.60
N PHE A 201 28.62 39.03 15.48
CA PHE A 201 28.47 38.28 14.24
C PHE A 201 28.74 36.78 14.43
N HIS A 202 29.83 36.41 15.13
CA HIS A 202 30.14 35.01 15.38
C HIS A 202 29.04 34.31 16.19
N SER A 203 28.54 34.97 17.24
CA SER A 203 27.47 34.43 18.09
C SER A 203 26.18 34.18 17.30
N LEU A 204 25.80 35.11 16.42
CA LEU A 204 24.60 34.99 15.59
C LEU A 204 24.73 33.88 14.55
N ARG A 205 25.92 33.69 13.98
CA ARG A 205 26.20 32.61 13.04
C ARG A 205 26.09 31.23 13.70
N VAL A 206 26.65 31.08 14.90
CA VAL A 206 26.52 29.86 15.70
C VAL A 206 25.06 29.59 16.01
N PHE A 207 24.33 30.60 16.46
CA PHE A 207 22.91 30.49 16.78
C PHE A 207 22.04 30.15 15.55
N HIS A 208 22.30 30.73 14.39
CA HIS A 208 21.64 30.35 13.12
C HIS A 208 21.88 28.86 12.80
N ARG A 209 23.12 28.38 12.96
CA ARG A 209 23.45 26.96 12.72
C ARG A 209 22.71 26.04 13.69
N GLU A 210 22.67 26.38 14.97
CA GLU A 210 21.96 25.61 16.00
C GLU A 210 20.45 25.57 15.72
N SER A 211 19.86 26.71 15.33
CA SER A 211 18.45 26.78 14.94
C SER A 211 18.13 25.88 13.76
N TYR A 212 18.97 25.94 12.71
CA TYR A 212 18.81 25.10 11.53
C TYR A 212 18.95 23.59 11.86
N GLN A 213 19.94 23.21 12.67
CA GLN A 213 20.13 21.83 13.13
C GLN A 213 18.98 21.31 14.00
N CYS A 214 18.40 22.19 14.83
CA CYS A 214 17.21 21.88 15.61
C CYS A 214 16.02 21.57 14.70
N ALA A 215 15.78 22.40 13.68
CA ALA A 215 14.72 22.19 12.71
C ALA A 215 14.88 20.89 11.91
N ASP A 216 16.10 20.58 11.45
CA ASP A 216 16.41 19.33 10.73
C ASP A 216 16.15 18.10 11.60
N THR A 217 16.67 18.11 12.84
CA THR A 217 16.48 16.99 13.79
C THR A 217 15.00 16.77 14.11
N ALA A 218 14.25 17.86 14.30
CA ALA A 218 12.82 17.80 14.54
C ALA A 218 12.07 17.26 13.31
N HIS A 219 12.42 17.69 12.10
CA HIS A 219 11.81 17.21 10.87
C HIS A 219 11.97 15.70 10.69
N ASP A 220 13.16 15.16 10.95
CA ASP A 220 13.42 13.71 10.88
C ASP A 220 12.63 12.94 11.96
N ALA A 221 12.52 13.50 13.17
CA ALA A 221 11.69 12.92 14.24
C ALA A 221 10.20 12.86 13.83
N TYR A 222 9.66 13.93 13.23
CA TYR A 222 8.28 13.94 12.77
C TYR A 222 8.06 13.02 11.56
N ARG A 223 9.00 12.89 10.63
CA ARG A 223 8.92 11.94 9.51
C ARG A 223 8.87 10.48 10.00
N SER A 224 9.67 10.16 11.01
CA SER A 224 9.63 8.86 11.69
C SER A 224 8.27 8.62 12.38
N ALA A 225 7.73 9.64 13.04
CA ALA A 225 6.40 9.58 13.65
C ALA A 225 5.27 9.41 12.62
N GLN A 226 5.34 10.08 11.46
CA GLN A 226 4.39 9.91 10.36
C GLN A 226 4.39 8.49 9.79
N THR A 227 5.58 7.89 9.64
CA THR A 227 5.71 6.48 9.21
C THR A 227 5.04 5.54 10.22
N SER A 228 5.22 5.83 11.51
CA SER A 228 4.56 5.08 12.59
C SER A 228 3.03 5.24 12.55
N LEU A 229 2.54 6.47 12.35
CA LEU A 229 1.11 6.77 12.18
C LEU A 229 0.50 5.98 11.01
N HIS A 230 1.17 5.94 9.86
CA HIS A 230 0.66 5.20 8.69
C HIS A 230 0.50 3.71 9.00
N THR A 231 1.49 3.11 9.68
CA THR A 231 1.46 1.71 10.09
C THR A 231 0.34 1.45 11.11
N MET A 232 0.19 2.34 12.10
CA MET A 232 -0.85 2.25 13.13
C MET A 232 -2.26 2.45 12.56
N ALA A 233 -2.44 3.29 11.54
CA ALA A 233 -3.75 3.53 10.92
C ALA A 233 -4.39 2.26 10.34
N PHE A 234 -3.58 1.32 9.83
CA PHE A 234 -4.07 0.02 9.40
C PHE A 234 -4.50 -0.85 10.60
N LEU A 235 -3.73 -0.84 11.69
CA LEU A 235 -4.06 -1.58 12.91
C LEU A 235 -5.32 -1.03 13.58
N VAL A 236 -5.50 0.29 13.67
CA VAL A 236 -6.71 0.93 14.20
C VAL A 236 -7.95 0.48 13.43
N ARG A 237 -7.93 0.59 12.09
CA ARG A 237 -9.05 0.16 11.23
C ARG A 237 -9.39 -1.31 11.45
N ARG A 238 -8.37 -2.15 11.55
CA ARG A 238 -8.55 -3.59 11.73
C ARG A 238 -9.03 -3.95 13.12
N ALA A 239 -8.49 -3.33 14.16
CA ALA A 239 -8.90 -3.49 15.55
C ALA A 239 -10.38 -3.10 15.73
N HIS A 240 -10.84 -2.03 15.06
CA HIS A 240 -12.23 -1.60 15.11
C HIS A 240 -13.19 -2.64 14.47
N SER A 241 -12.77 -3.28 13.38
CA SER A 241 -13.54 -4.34 12.72
C SER A 241 -13.47 -5.71 13.41
N ALA A 242 -12.50 -5.92 14.32
CA ALA A 242 -12.24 -7.22 14.92
C ALA A 242 -13.39 -7.73 15.81
N PRO A 243 -13.99 -6.93 16.72
CA PRO A 243 -15.11 -7.37 17.57
C PRO A 243 -16.30 -7.92 16.80
N LEU A 244 -16.59 -7.39 15.61
CA LEU A 244 -17.69 -7.83 14.75
C LEU A 244 -17.44 -9.22 14.13
N ARG A 245 -16.18 -9.64 14.09
CA ARG A 245 -15.74 -10.90 13.44
C ARG A 245 -15.33 -11.97 14.44
N LEU A 246 -15.27 -11.64 15.72
CA LEU A 246 -14.87 -12.57 16.77
C LEU A 246 -16.10 -13.36 17.26
N THR A 247 -16.09 -14.68 17.04
CA THR A 247 -17.01 -15.64 17.66
C THR A 247 -16.56 -16.00 19.09
N VAL A 248 -16.16 -14.99 19.86
CA VAL A 248 -15.62 -15.15 21.22
C VAL A 248 -16.61 -14.63 22.27
N SER A 249 -16.30 -14.91 23.54
CA SER A 249 -17.08 -14.47 24.69
C SER A 249 -17.37 -12.96 24.66
N ARG A 250 -18.50 -12.54 25.27
CA ARG A 250 -18.85 -11.11 25.39
C ARG A 250 -17.72 -10.30 26.04
N ARG A 251 -17.02 -10.90 27.01
CA ARG A 251 -15.87 -10.30 27.70
C ARG A 251 -14.70 -10.02 26.76
N ALA A 252 -14.25 -11.00 25.98
CA ALA A 252 -13.14 -10.80 25.05
C ALA A 252 -13.48 -9.76 23.95
N ARG A 253 -14.75 -9.65 23.55
CA ARG A 253 -15.21 -8.57 22.65
C ARG A 253 -15.15 -7.20 23.32
N ALA A 254 -15.51 -7.08 24.60
CA ALA A 254 -15.40 -5.83 25.35
C ALA A 254 -13.93 -5.40 25.50
N GLU A 255 -13.04 -6.31 25.89
CA GLU A 255 -11.60 -6.04 26.02
C GLU A 255 -10.97 -5.60 24.70
N MET A 256 -11.35 -6.22 23.57
CA MET A 256 -10.90 -5.79 22.24
C MET A 256 -11.42 -4.39 21.88
N ARG A 257 -12.67 -4.06 22.20
CA ARG A 257 -13.23 -2.72 21.93
C ARG A 257 -12.51 -1.65 22.75
N GLU A 258 -12.25 -1.93 24.02
CA GLU A 258 -11.52 -1.03 24.90
C GLU A 258 -10.09 -0.80 24.39
N ALA A 259 -9.36 -1.86 24.06
CA ALA A 259 -8.01 -1.77 23.49
C ALA A 259 -8.01 -1.00 22.16
N ALA A 260 -8.98 -1.26 21.28
CA ALA A 260 -9.12 -0.55 20.01
C ALA A 260 -9.44 0.93 20.20
N ALA A 261 -10.30 1.27 21.17
CA ALA A 261 -10.63 2.65 21.52
C ALA A 261 -9.41 3.38 22.10
N HIS A 262 -8.64 2.74 22.96
CA HIS A 262 -7.39 3.29 23.49
C HIS A 262 -6.39 3.57 22.37
N LEU A 263 -6.12 2.58 21.50
CA LEU A 263 -5.22 2.75 20.35
C LEU A 263 -5.70 3.88 19.42
N ALA A 264 -7.00 3.99 19.17
CA ALA A 264 -7.56 5.04 18.32
C ALA A 264 -7.36 6.44 18.94
N ARG A 265 -7.55 6.59 20.25
CA ARG A 265 -7.27 7.84 20.97
C ARG A 265 -5.78 8.21 20.90
N SER A 266 -4.88 7.29 21.27
CA SER A 266 -3.43 7.54 21.21
C SER A 266 -2.95 7.88 19.80
N HIS A 267 -3.49 7.20 18.78
CA HIS A 267 -3.21 7.53 17.38
C HIS A 267 -3.72 8.92 16.98
N GLY A 268 -4.93 9.29 17.40
CA GLY A 268 -5.49 10.62 17.16
C GLY A 268 -4.67 11.73 17.83
N GLU A 269 -4.30 11.55 19.09
CA GLU A 269 -3.44 12.49 19.82
C GLU A 269 -2.05 12.61 19.19
N LEU A 270 -1.44 11.50 18.81
CA LEU A 270 -0.14 11.49 18.14
C LEU A 270 -0.19 12.27 16.83
N ARG A 271 -1.25 12.09 16.03
CA ARG A 271 -1.44 12.85 14.79
C ARG A 271 -1.52 14.34 15.05
N THR A 272 -2.37 14.78 15.98
CA THR A 272 -2.49 16.20 16.33
C THR A 272 -1.16 16.79 16.81
N GLN A 273 -0.40 16.06 17.62
CA GLN A 273 0.90 16.52 18.12
C GLN A 273 1.97 16.59 17.04
N VAL A 274 1.98 15.66 16.08
CA VAL A 274 2.88 15.71 14.92
C VAL A 274 2.52 16.87 14.00
N ASP A 275 1.23 17.06 13.70
CA ASP A 275 0.76 18.16 12.84
C ASP A 275 1.08 19.53 13.48
N HIS A 276 0.88 19.66 14.79
CA HIS A 276 1.28 20.85 15.55
C HIS A 276 2.80 21.08 15.53
N GLY A 277 3.60 20.02 15.75
CA GLY A 277 5.05 20.07 15.72
C GLY A 277 5.61 20.50 14.36
N LEU A 278 5.02 20.00 13.26
CA LEU A 278 5.35 20.42 11.91
C LEU A 278 5.02 21.89 11.64
N GLY A 279 3.93 22.40 12.23
CA GLY A 279 3.63 23.83 12.24
C GLY A 279 4.76 24.64 12.88
N MET A 280 5.15 24.28 14.11
CA MET A 280 6.23 24.97 14.82
C MET A 280 7.59 24.91 14.09
N VAL A 281 7.91 23.81 13.40
CA VAL A 281 9.13 23.74 12.58
C VAL A 281 9.07 24.68 11.38
N ARG A 282 7.90 24.88 10.77
CA ARG A 282 7.74 25.88 9.70
C ARG A 282 7.98 27.29 10.23
N ASP A 283 7.42 27.61 11.39
CA ASP A 283 7.62 28.91 12.04
C ASP A 283 9.08 29.12 12.43
N LEU A 284 9.73 28.10 13.02
CA LEU A 284 11.16 28.11 13.34
C LEU A 284 12.02 28.33 12.09
N ASN A 285 11.71 27.66 10.98
CA ASN A 285 12.42 27.85 9.72
C ASN A 285 12.22 29.25 9.15
N ALA A 286 11.01 29.81 9.23
CA ALA A 286 10.75 31.19 8.82
C ALA A 286 11.59 32.17 9.67
N ASN A 287 11.58 32.02 10.99
CA ASN A 287 12.38 32.84 11.91
C ASN A 287 13.89 32.67 11.68
N THR A 288 14.35 31.45 11.36
CA THR A 288 15.76 31.19 11.04
C THR A 288 16.17 31.84 9.72
N SER A 289 15.28 31.83 8.73
CA SER A 289 15.49 32.54 7.46
C SER A 289 15.52 34.05 7.68
N GLU A 290 14.64 34.59 8.51
CA GLU A 290 14.66 36.00 8.89
C GLU A 290 15.98 36.35 9.60
N LEU A 291 16.44 35.49 10.52
CA LEU A 291 17.72 35.67 11.22
C LEU A 291 18.90 35.73 10.24
N LYS A 292 18.89 34.87 9.21
CA LYS A 292 19.89 34.91 8.14
C LYS A 292 19.92 36.26 7.43
N HIS A 293 18.76 36.85 7.13
CA HIS A 293 18.67 38.19 6.53
C HIS A 293 19.11 39.30 7.50
N GLN A 294 18.71 39.23 8.77
CA GLN A 294 19.15 40.19 9.78
C GLN A 294 20.67 40.17 9.99
N ILE A 295 21.32 39.00 9.92
CA ILE A 295 22.79 38.91 9.98
C ILE A 295 23.43 39.59 8.76
N ARG A 296 22.87 39.41 7.56
CA ARG A 296 23.36 40.06 6.33
C ARG A 296 23.29 41.58 6.44
N ASP A 297 22.16 42.10 6.93
CA ASP A 297 21.85 43.52 6.89
C ASP A 297 22.51 44.29 8.05
N ASN A 298 22.67 43.65 9.23
CA ASN A 298 23.17 44.33 10.44
C ASN A 298 24.66 44.05 10.77
N CYS A 299 25.31 43.03 10.19
CA CYS A 299 26.72 42.69 10.47
C CYS A 299 27.72 43.21 9.42
N GLY A 300 27.32 44.20 8.62
CA GLY A 300 28.21 44.87 7.65
C GLY A 300 28.81 43.93 6.59
N ALA A 301 30.08 44.14 6.24
CA ALA A 301 30.75 43.40 5.17
C ALA A 301 31.00 41.92 5.48
N GLN A 302 31.09 41.54 6.76
CA GLN A 302 31.24 40.13 7.16
C GLN A 302 29.92 39.38 7.02
N GLY A 303 28.81 39.99 7.46
CA GLY A 303 27.47 39.42 7.29
C GLY A 303 27.11 39.17 5.83
N ARG A 304 27.41 40.13 4.94
CA ARG A 304 27.19 39.98 3.49
C ARG A 304 28.00 38.82 2.88
N ARG A 305 29.31 38.77 3.14
CA ARG A 305 30.18 37.68 2.66
C ARG A 305 29.71 36.31 3.13
N TRP A 306 29.36 36.18 4.41
CA TRP A 306 28.83 34.93 4.94
C TRP A 306 27.49 34.53 4.30
N PHE A 307 26.62 35.49 4.04
CA PHE A 307 25.33 35.25 3.38
C PHE A 307 25.55 34.71 1.95
N GLU A 308 26.43 35.35 1.18
CA GLU A 308 26.81 34.93 -0.18
C GLU A 308 27.39 33.50 -0.17
N GLU A 309 28.39 33.23 0.69
CA GLU A 309 28.98 31.89 0.85
C GLU A 309 27.96 30.82 1.30
N LEU A 310 26.93 31.21 2.07
CA LEU A 310 25.88 30.30 2.51
C LEU A 310 24.92 29.98 1.35
N GLU A 311 24.48 30.97 0.60
CA GLU A 311 23.60 30.77 -0.57
C GLU A 311 24.30 29.95 -1.65
N ASP A 312 25.58 30.21 -1.93
CA ASP A 312 26.37 29.44 -2.89
C ASP A 312 26.43 27.95 -2.51
N ARG A 313 26.69 27.64 -1.24
CA ARG A 313 26.68 26.25 -0.74
C ARG A 313 25.30 25.60 -0.83
N ILE A 314 24.24 26.37 -0.59
CA ILE A 314 22.86 25.86 -0.70
C ILE A 314 22.53 25.54 -2.17
N GLU A 315 22.92 26.39 -3.12
CA GLU A 315 22.66 26.14 -4.53
C GLU A 315 23.48 24.97 -5.06
N GLN A 316 24.78 24.88 -4.72
CA GLN A 316 25.59 23.70 -5.03
C GLN A 316 24.95 22.39 -4.52
N ALA A 317 24.49 22.38 -3.26
CA ALA A 317 23.81 21.21 -2.70
C ALA A 317 22.47 20.90 -3.40
N ARG A 318 21.77 21.90 -3.93
CA ARG A 318 20.55 21.69 -4.74
C ARG A 318 20.88 21.12 -6.11
N GLU A 319 21.92 21.60 -6.77
CA GLU A 319 22.39 21.09 -8.06
C GLU A 319 22.81 19.62 -7.95
N GLU A 320 23.57 19.25 -6.93
CA GLU A 320 23.95 17.85 -6.65
C GLU A 320 22.72 16.95 -6.44
N ARG A 321 21.71 17.43 -5.72
CA ARG A 321 20.43 16.71 -5.52
C ARG A 321 19.62 16.58 -6.82
N ARG A 322 19.70 17.56 -7.73
CA ARG A 322 19.06 17.48 -9.05
C ARG A 322 19.78 16.47 -9.93
N ALA A 323 21.11 16.53 -10.00
CA ALA A 323 21.95 15.63 -10.79
C ALA A 323 21.83 14.16 -10.35
N SER A 324 21.70 13.91 -9.05
CA SER A 324 21.52 12.56 -8.50
C SER A 324 20.12 11.96 -8.75
N ARG A 325 19.10 12.78 -9.07
CA ARG A 325 17.76 12.28 -9.44
C ARG A 325 17.62 11.91 -10.90
N THR A 326 18.46 12.47 -11.76
CA THR A 326 18.48 12.21 -13.21
C THR A 326 19.34 11.01 -13.61
N ARG A 327 20.13 10.46 -12.68
CA ARG A 327 20.90 9.21 -12.85
C ARG A 327 20.16 8.04 -12.22
#